data_AF-A0A438CI25-F1
#
_entry.id   AF-A0A438CI25-F1
#
_cell.length_a   1.000
_cell.length_b   1.000
_cell.length_c   1.000
_cell.angle_alpha   90.00
_cell.angle_beta   90.00
_cell.angle_gamma   90.00
#
_symmetry.space_group_name_H-M   'P 1'
#
loop_
_entity.id
_entity.type
_entity.pdbx_description
1 polymer ?
#
loop_
_entity_poly.entity_id
_entity_poly.type
_entity_poly.pdbx_seq_one_letter_code
_entity_poly.pdbx_strand_id
1 'polypeptide(L)'
;MELSGHALDRFTYSSVLSASTESGLLALGKQLHSQVIRLGLASDVCVGCSLVDMYAKCTADGSVDDLRKVFDRMPEHNVMSWTAIYKHMCKLESVIRKLLNFSAR
;
A
#
# COMPACT_ATOMS: atom_id res chain seq x y z
N MET A 1 26.88 8.60 13.81
CA MET A 1 25.85 9.55 13.34
C MET A 1 24.59 9.20 14.09
N GLU A 2 24.39 9.87 15.22
CA GLU A 2 23.25 9.64 16.11
C GLU A 2 22.01 10.24 15.44
N LEU A 3 21.11 9.37 14.97
CA LEU A 3 19.79 9.79 14.51
C LEU A 3 18.97 10.12 15.78
N SER A 4 18.98 11.39 16.16
CA SER A 4 18.16 11.92 17.25
C SER A 4 16.72 11.46 17.07
N GLY A 5 16.17 10.79 18.09
CA GLY A 5 14.79 10.31 18.12
C GLY A 5 13.80 11.47 18.17
N HIS A 6 13.58 12.13 17.03
CA HIS A 6 12.30 12.78 16.79
C HIS A 6 11.28 11.65 16.62
N ALA A 7 10.20 11.69 17.41
CA ALA A 7 9.08 10.77 17.22
C ALA A 7 8.66 10.84 15.74
N LEU A 8 8.81 9.71 15.03
CA LEU A 8 8.47 9.61 13.61
C LEU A 8 7.00 10.03 13.44
N ASP A 9 6.78 11.14 12.75
CA ASP A 9 5.45 11.69 12.51
C ASP A 9 4.83 11.11 11.21
N ARG A 10 3.59 11.50 10.93
CA ARG A 10 2.84 11.06 9.74
C ARG A 10 3.60 11.30 8.42
N PHE A 11 4.37 12.38 8.34
CA PHE A 11 5.09 12.76 7.12
C PHE A 11 6.30 11.85 6.94
N THR A 12 7.02 11.57 8.02
CA THR A 12 8.18 10.68 7.98
C THR A 12 7.77 9.27 7.56
N TYR A 13 6.69 8.73 8.14
CA TYR A 13 6.18 7.41 7.72
C TYR A 13 5.72 7.40 6.27
N SER A 14 5.01 8.44 5.81
CA SER A 14 4.60 8.53 4.40
C SER A 14 5.80 8.53 3.46
N SER A 15 6.85 9.30 3.76
CA SER A 15 8.07 9.36 2.95
C SER A 15 8.85 8.04 2.94
N VAL A 16 9.05 7.41 4.10
CA VAL A 16 9.79 6.14 4.20
C VAL A 16 9.00 5.00 3.56
N LEU A 17 7.67 4.99 3.68
CA LEU A 17 6.81 4.05 2.96
C LEU A 17 6.98 4.22 1.45
N SER A 18 6.88 5.44 0.92
CA SER A 18 7.08 5.70 -0.51
C SER A 18 8.45 5.21 -1.02
N ALA A 19 9.53 5.49 -0.28
CA ALA A 19 10.86 5.01 -0.64
C ALA A 19 10.96 3.47 -0.63
N SER A 20 10.32 2.81 0.35
CA SER A 20 10.23 1.36 0.41
C SER A 20 9.46 0.78 -0.78
N THR A 21 8.42 1.50 -1.22
CA THR A 21 7.57 1.14 -2.36
C THR A 21 8.34 1.18 -3.67
N GLU A 22 9.08 2.27 -3.92
CA GLU A 22 9.94 2.43 -5.10
C GLU A 22 11.03 1.36 -5.16
N SER A 23 11.52 0.94 -4.00
CA SER A 23 12.52 -0.12 -3.87
C SER A 23 11.94 -1.54 -3.95
N GLY A 24 10.60 -1.69 -4.01
CA GLY A 24 9.94 -3.00 -4.03
C GLY A 24 10.08 -3.80 -2.72
N LEU A 25 10.39 -3.16 -1.59
CA LEU A 25 10.76 -3.83 -0.35
C LEU A 25 9.54 -4.15 0.52
N LEU A 26 8.76 -5.16 0.14
CA LEU A 26 7.53 -5.55 0.87
C LEU A 26 7.78 -5.87 2.36
N ALA A 27 8.89 -6.53 2.68
CA ALA A 27 9.22 -6.88 4.07
C ALA A 27 9.40 -5.63 4.95
N LEU A 28 10.08 -4.61 4.43
CA LEU A 28 10.24 -3.33 5.10
C LEU A 28 8.88 -2.61 5.23
N GLY A 29 8.10 -2.58 4.16
CA GLY A 29 6.75 -2.00 4.18
C GLY A 29 5.84 -2.62 5.25
N LYS A 30 5.88 -3.94 5.43
CA LYS A 30 5.14 -4.65 6.49
C LYS A 30 5.63 -4.27 7.90
N GLN A 31 6.93 -4.09 8.09
CA GLN A 31 7.48 -3.61 9.36
C GLN A 31 6.99 -2.19 9.66
N LEU A 32 7.05 -1.29 8.67
CA LEU A 32 6.55 0.09 8.79
C LEU A 32 5.04 0.12 9.08
N HIS A 33 4.24 -0.73 8.44
CA HIS A 33 2.82 -0.85 8.71
C HIS A 33 2.53 -1.25 10.18
N SER A 34 3.25 -2.23 10.72
CA SER A 34 3.13 -2.61 12.14
C SER A 34 3.45 -1.44 13.08
N GLN A 35 4.49 -0.65 12.74
CA GLN A 35 4.83 0.55 13.50
C GLN A 35 3.72 1.61 13.44
N VAL A 36 3.17 1.86 12.25
CA VAL A 36 2.06 2.80 12.03
C VAL A 36 0.85 2.44 12.90
N ILE A 37 0.48 1.15 12.94
CA ILE A 37 -0.62 0.67 13.80
C ILE A 37 -0.30 0.95 15.27
N ARG A 38 0.90 0.59 15.72
CA ARG A 38 1.33 0.77 17.12
C ARG A 38 1.34 2.23 17.56
N LEU A 39 1.64 3.15 16.64
CA LEU A 39 1.66 4.59 16.90
C LEU A 39 0.28 5.25 16.71
N GLY A 40 -0.76 4.49 16.35
CA GLY A 40 -2.10 5.05 16.08
C GLY A 40 -2.18 5.90 14.82
N LEU A 41 -1.19 5.82 13.92
CA LEU A 41 -1.12 6.60 12.69
C LEU A 41 -1.94 5.97 11.55
N ALA A 42 -2.53 4.79 11.75
CA ALA A 42 -3.32 4.12 10.73
C ALA A 42 -4.61 4.88 10.34
N SER A 43 -5.09 5.79 11.20
CA SER A 43 -6.24 6.66 10.89
C SER A 43 -5.86 7.90 10.08
N ASP A 44 -4.56 8.19 9.92
CA ASP A 44 -4.11 9.32 9.12
C ASP A 44 -4.25 8.98 7.63
N VAL A 45 -4.97 9.82 6.89
CA VAL A 45 -5.29 9.58 5.48
C VAL A 45 -4.03 9.54 4.62
N CYS A 46 -3.02 10.36 4.91
CA CYS A 46 -1.77 10.37 4.14
C CYS A 46 -1.01 9.06 4.35
N VAL A 47 -0.87 8.63 5.61
CA VAL A 47 -0.21 7.36 5.95
C VAL A 47 -0.97 6.17 5.36
N GLY A 48 -2.30 6.17 5.46
CA GLY A 48 -3.17 5.15 4.85
C GLY A 48 -2.98 5.08 3.34
N CYS A 49 -2.94 6.21 2.63
CA CYS A 49 -2.67 6.25 1.19
C CYS A 49 -1.29 5.67 0.84
N SER A 50 -0.25 6.00 1.60
CA SER A 50 1.10 5.46 1.39
C SER A 50 1.15 3.95 1.63
N LEU A 51 0.43 3.43 2.64
CA LEU A 51 0.33 1.99 2.88
C LEU A 51 -0.40 1.27 1.75
N VAL A 52 -1.53 1.83 1.29
CA VAL A 52 -2.28 1.32 0.13
C VAL A 52 -1.35 1.24 -1.08
N ASP A 53 -0.67 2.33 -1.45
CA ASP A 53 0.26 2.33 -2.60
C ASP A 53 1.41 1.32 -2.45
N MET A 54 1.98 1.19 -1.24
CA MET A 54 3.03 0.23 -0.93
C MET A 54 2.58 -1.21 -1.15
N TYR A 55 1.46 -1.62 -0.54
CA TYR A 55 0.94 -2.97 -0.74
C TYR A 55 0.61 -3.24 -2.20
N ALA A 56 0.01 -2.27 -2.87
CA ALA A 56 -0.38 -2.42 -4.25
C ALA A 56 0.82 -2.70 -5.17
N LYS A 57 1.92 -1.95 -5.01
CA LYS A 57 3.11 -2.05 -5.88
C LYS A 57 4.07 -3.17 -5.47
N CYS A 58 4.20 -3.49 -4.17
CA CYS A 58 5.23 -4.41 -3.68
C CYS A 58 4.78 -5.88 -3.60
N THR A 59 3.48 -6.19 -3.73
CA THR A 59 3.02 -7.59 -3.82
C THR A 59 3.28 -8.15 -5.22
N ALA A 60 4.27 -9.03 -5.35
CA ALA A 60 4.69 -9.62 -6.63
C ALA A 60 3.59 -10.47 -7.31
N ASP A 61 2.69 -11.02 -6.51
CA ASP A 61 1.53 -11.84 -6.89
C ASP A 61 0.25 -11.04 -7.10
N GLY A 62 0.29 -9.72 -6.87
CA GLY A 62 -0.90 -8.88 -6.90
C GLY A 62 -1.91 -9.24 -5.82
N SER A 63 -1.45 -9.72 -4.64
CA SER A 63 -2.31 -10.00 -3.50
C SER A 63 -3.08 -8.74 -3.06
N VAL A 64 -4.35 -8.70 -3.44
CA VAL A 64 -5.23 -7.57 -3.18
C VAL A 64 -5.78 -7.57 -1.74
N ASP A 65 -5.63 -8.67 -1.02
CA ASP A 65 -6.21 -8.82 0.32
C ASP A 65 -5.60 -7.86 1.32
N ASP A 66 -4.27 -7.72 1.35
CA ASP A 66 -3.60 -6.80 2.29
C ASP A 66 -3.85 -5.34 1.90
N LEU A 67 -3.86 -5.04 0.61
CA LEU A 67 -4.26 -3.74 0.05
C LEU A 67 -5.68 -3.35 0.49
N ARG A 68 -6.66 -4.25 0.32
CA ARG A 68 -8.05 -4.04 0.74
C ARG A 68 -8.18 -3.88 2.23
N LYS A 69 -7.53 -4.73 3.03
CA LYS A 69 -7.58 -4.62 4.49
C LYS A 69 -7.10 -3.26 4.98
N VAL A 70 -6.05 -2.69 4.37
CA VAL A 70 -5.60 -1.34 4.73
C VAL A 70 -6.64 -0.32 4.32
N PHE A 71 -7.10 -0.37 3.08
CA PHE A 71 -8.10 0.56 2.56
C PHE A 71 -9.36 0.54 3.43
N ASP A 72 -9.99 -0.62 3.62
CA ASP A 72 -11.24 -0.78 4.39
C ASP A 72 -11.13 -0.33 5.86
N ARG A 73 -9.91 -0.23 6.40
CA ARG A 73 -9.63 0.28 7.76
C ARG A 73 -9.35 1.77 7.82
N MET A 74 -9.16 2.45 6.69
CA MET A 74 -9.02 3.89 6.65
C MET A 74 -10.36 4.56 7.01
N PRO A 75 -10.37 5.57 7.89
CA PRO A 75 -11.61 6.26 8.25
C PRO A 75 -12.14 7.14 7.10
N GLU A 76 -11.24 7.63 6.24
CA GLU A 76 -11.57 8.46 5.09
C GLU A 76 -10.73 8.06 3.88
N HIS A 77 -11.30 8.21 2.69
CA HIS A 77 -10.67 7.90 1.42
C HIS A 77 -10.57 9.14 0.55
N ASN A 78 -9.42 9.36 -0.06
CA ASN A 78 -9.22 10.40 -1.06
C ASN A 78 -9.01 9.78 -2.46
N VAL A 79 -8.90 10.65 -3.47
CA VAL A 79 -8.67 10.27 -4.87
C VAL A 79 -7.47 9.34 -5.03
N MET A 80 -6.39 9.54 -4.27
CA MET A 80 -5.20 8.69 -4.34
C MET A 80 -5.50 7.25 -3.89
N SER A 81 -6.13 7.08 -2.73
CA SER A 81 -6.50 5.75 -2.22
C SER A 81 -7.44 4.99 -3.17
N TRP A 82 -8.45 5.67 -3.72
CA TRP A 82 -9.37 5.09 -4.71
C TRP A 82 -8.66 4.69 -6.00
N THR A 83 -7.79 5.56 -6.52
CA THR A 83 -7.03 5.31 -7.75
C THR A 83 -6.11 4.10 -7.58
N ALA A 84 -5.47 3.97 -6.42
CA ALA A 84 -4.58 2.86 -6.12
C ALA A 84 -5.32 1.51 -6.07
N ILE A 85 -6.48 1.45 -5.40
CA ILE A 85 -7.33 0.24 -5.40
C ILE A 85 -7.81 -0.11 -6.81
N TYR A 86 -8.37 0.85 -7.54
CA TYR A 86 -8.94 0.60 -8.86
C TYR A 86 -7.89 0.05 -9.82
N LYS A 87 -6.70 0.67 -9.84
CA LYS A 87 -5.59 0.25 -10.69
C LYS A 87 -5.16 -1.20 -10.44
N HIS A 88 -5.20 -1.67 -9.20
CA HIS A 88 -4.78 -3.03 -8.86
C HIS A 88 -5.90 -4.05 -9.03
N MET A 89 -7.15 -3.67 -8.73
CA MET A 89 -8.34 -4.49 -9.03
C MET A 89 -8.49 -4.75 -10.54
N CYS A 90 -8.33 -3.73 -11.38
CA CYS A 90 -8.42 -3.91 -12.83
C CYS A 90 -7.29 -4.77 -13.41
N LYS A 91 -6.14 -4.87 -12.72
CA LYS A 91 -5.05 -5.76 -13.13
C LYS A 91 -5.48 -7.22 -13.09
N LEU A 92 -6.32 -7.61 -12.12
CA LEU A 92 -6.95 -8.93 -12.04
C LEU A 92 -7.93 -9.19 -13.20
N GLU A 93 -8.78 -8.22 -13.55
CA GLU A 93 -9.68 -8.37 -14.71
C GLU A 93 -8.90 -8.50 -16.03
N SER A 94 -7.79 -7.77 -16.18
CA SER A 94 -6.96 -7.86 -17.39
C SER A 94 -6.27 -9.23 -17.50
N VAL A 95 -5.87 -9.84 -16.38
CA VAL A 95 -5.35 -11.22 -16.32
C VAL A 95 -6.45 -12.22 -16.68
N ILE A 96 -7.65 -12.10 -16.11
CA ILE A 96 -8.80 -12.98 -16.42
C ILE A 96 -9.18 -12.87 -17.90
N ARG A 97 -9.26 -11.66 -18.47
CA ARG A 97 -9.53 -11.46 -19.91
C ARG A 97 -8.44 -12.06 -20.78
N LYS A 98 -7.16 -11.97 -20.40
CA LYS A 98 -6.06 -12.63 -21.12
C LYS A 98 -6.17 -14.15 -21.07
N LEU A 99 -6.51 -14.72 -19.92
CA LEU A 99 -6.68 -16.17 -19.76
C LEU A 99 -7.90 -16.70 -20.56
N LEU A 100 -9.03 -15.98 -20.52
CA LEU A 100 -10.22 -16.32 -21.31
C LEU A 100 -9.93 -16.24 -22.82
N ASN A 101 -9.23 -15.20 -23.28
CA ASN A 101 -8.84 -15.07 -24.70
C ASN A 101 -7.78 -16.10 -25.14
N PHE A 102 -6.98 -16.63 -24.20
CA PHE A 102 -6.02 -17.69 -24.49
C PHE A 102 -6.69 -19.06 -24.59
N SER A 103 -7.75 -19.31 -23.81
CA SER A 103 -8.56 -20.54 -23.92
C SER A 103 -9.47 -20.60 -25.14
N ALA A 104 -9.66 -19.46 -25.82
CA ALA A 104 -10.50 -19.32 -27.02
C ALA A 104 -9.71 -19.39 -28.34
N ARG A 105 -8.42 -19.74 -28.29
CA ARG A 105 -7.57 -20.07 -29.44
C ARG A 105 -7.14 -21.53 -29.37
#